data_AF-A0A1I2GH71-F1
#
_entry.id   AF-A0A1I2GH71-F1
#
_cell.length_a   1.000
_cell.length_b   1.000
_cell.length_c   1.000
_cell.angle_alpha   90.00
_cell.angle_beta   90.00
_cell.angle_gamma   90.00
#
_symmetry.space_group_name_H-M   'P 1'
#
loop_
_entity.id
_entity.type
_entity.pdbx_description
1 polymer ?
#
loop_
_entity_poly.entity_id
_entity_poly.type
_entity_poly.pdbx_seq_one_letter_code
_entity_poly.pdbx_strand_id
1 'polypeptide(L)' 'MVARPVCVKGEPQDYCQRKVGEGKNKMLVFNAVRNELIHRVCAVVRRGETYDKNYTPTLA' A
#
# COMPACT_ATOMS: atom_id res chain seq x y z
N MET A 1 -14.03 11.58 16.68
CA MET A 1 -13.91 10.31 15.93
C MET A 1 -12.95 10.51 14.77
N VAL A 2 -11.63 10.27 14.90
CA VAL A 2 -10.80 10.08 13.69
C VAL A 2 -9.60 9.18 13.97
N ALA A 3 -9.65 7.99 13.36
CA ALA A 3 -8.57 7.08 12.99
C ALA A 3 -7.44 6.84 14.01
N ARG A 4 -7.56 5.77 14.80
CA ARG A 4 -6.37 5.02 15.24
C ARG A 4 -5.62 4.57 13.98
N PRO A 5 -4.28 4.70 13.90
CA PRO A 5 -3.52 4.11 12.83
C PRO A 5 -3.54 2.59 13.04
N VAL A 6 -4.57 1.94 12.51
CA VAL A 6 -4.52 0.52 12.23
C VAL A 6 -3.53 0.39 11.08
N CYS A 7 -2.25 0.30 11.45
CA CYS A 7 -1.30 -0.41 10.65
C CYS A 7 -1.84 -1.84 10.60
N VAL A 8 -2.53 -2.16 9.50
CA VAL A 8 -3.07 -3.48 9.25
C VAL A 8 -1.89 -4.45 9.35
N LYS A 9 -2.02 -5.50 10.18
CA LYS A 9 -0.93 -6.47 10.39
C LYS A 9 -0.45 -7.01 9.03
N GLY A 10 0.84 -6.88 8.73
CA GLY A 10 1.47 -7.32 7.47
C GLY A 10 2.44 -6.28 6.87
N GLU A 11 2.92 -6.54 5.64
CA GLU A 11 3.85 -5.68 4.87
C GLU A 11 3.67 -4.15 4.99
N PRO A 12 2.46 -3.56 4.91
CA PRO A 12 2.30 -2.11 5.02
C PRO A 12 2.63 -1.55 6.42
N GLN A 13 2.59 -2.38 7.48
CA GLN A 13 2.94 -1.96 8.83
C GLN A 13 4.45 -1.75 9.00
N ASP A 14 5.25 -2.69 8.50
CA ASP A 14 6.72 -2.61 8.57
C ASP A 14 7.24 -1.42 7.75
N TYR A 15 6.66 -1.20 6.56
CA TYR A 15 6.93 -0.01 5.77
C TYR A 15 6.59 1.28 6.53
N CYS A 16 5.42 1.33 7.17
CA CYS A 16 4.99 2.50 7.94
C CYS A 16 5.94 2.80 9.10
N GLN A 17 6.28 1.78 9.90
CA GLN A 17 7.16 1.95 11.07
C GLN A 17 8.55 2.40 10.65
N ARG A 18 9.12 1.77 9.61
CA ARG A 18 10.43 2.17 9.09
C ARG A 18 10.43 3.62 8.59
N LYS A 19 9.45 4.02 7.79
CA LYS A 19 9.38 5.38 7.24
C LYS A 19 9.15 6.46 8.30
N VAL A 20 8.38 6.15 9.33
CA VAL A 20 8.20 7.07 10.47
C VAL A 20 9.48 7.15 11.31
N GLY A 21 10.20 6.04 11.49
CA GLY A 21 11.52 6.01 12.14
C GLY A 21 12.60 6.79 11.37
N GLU A 22 12.53 6.82 10.03
CA GLU A 22 13.36 7.68 9.17
C GLU A 22 13.01 9.19 9.28
N GLY A 23 12.02 9.57 10.12
CA GLY A 23 11.62 10.96 10.32
C GLY A 23 10.62 11.51 9.30
N LYS A 24 10.04 10.65 8.44
CA LYS A 24 9.01 11.12 7.49
C LYS A 24 7.69 11.42 8.20
N ASN A 25 6.98 12.43 7.70
CA ASN A 25 5.67 12.79 8.24
C ASN A 25 4.68 11.63 8.10
N LYS A 26 4.02 11.27 9.20
CA LYS A 26 3.04 10.18 9.27
C LYS A 26 1.96 10.27 8.18
N MET A 27 1.52 11.49 7.83
CA MET A 27 0.52 11.71 6.80
C MET A 27 1.04 11.36 5.40
N LEU A 28 2.31 11.68 5.09
CA LEU A 28 2.93 11.32 3.81
C LEU A 28 3.11 9.80 3.68
N VAL A 29 3.50 9.15 4.79
CA VAL A 29 3.64 7.69 4.83
C VAL A 29 2.28 7.02 4.59
N PHE A 30 1.21 7.52 5.22
CA PHE A 30 -0.14 7.01 5.01
C PHE A 30 -0.64 7.25 3.58
N ASN A 31 -0.32 8.41 3.01
CA ASN A 31 -0.64 8.72 1.63
C ASN A 31 0.05 7.77 0.65
N ALA A 32 1.32 7.43 0.89
CA ALA A 32 2.07 6.47 0.08
C ALA A 32 1.39 5.08 0.09
N VAL A 33 1.00 4.59 1.26
CA VAL A 33 0.31 3.28 1.39
C VAL A 33 -1.06 3.30 0.68
N ARG A 34 -1.86 4.37 0.84
CA ARG A 34 -3.13 4.51 0.10
C ARG A 34 -2.91 4.50 -1.40
N ASN A 35 -1.91 5.24 -1.87
CA ASN A 35 -1.61 5.34 -3.29
C ASN A 35 -1.20 3.99 -3.88
N GLU A 36 -0.40 3.22 -3.14
CA GLU A 36 -0.01 1.86 -3.54
C GLU A 36 -1.23 0.93 -3.71
N LEU A 37 -2.18 0.97 -2.77
CA LEU A 37 -3.42 0.18 -2.87
C LEU A 37 -4.28 0.60 -4.07
N ILE A 38 -4.41 1.90 -4.31
CA ILE A 38 -5.16 2.43 -5.46
C ILE A 38 -4.52 1.96 -6.77
N HIS A 39 -3.19 2.02 -6.88
CA HIS A 39 -2.48 1.53 -8.06
C HIS A 39 -2.70 0.04 -8.30
N ARG A 40 -2.66 -0.79 -7.25
CA ARG A 40 -2.95 -2.23 -7.35
C ARG A 40 -4.37 -2.48 -7.88
N VAL A 41 -5.37 -1.80 -7.32
CA VAL A 41 -6.77 -1.93 -7.76
C VAL A 41 -6.92 -1.44 -9.21
N CYS A 42 -6.41 -0.26 -9.54
CA CYS A 42 -6.45 0.26 -10.90
C CYS A 42 -5.78 -0.68 -11.91
N ALA A 43 -4.65 -1.30 -11.57
CA ALA A 43 -3.98 -2.25 -12.44
C ALA A 43 -4.84 -3.49 -12.71
N VAL A 44 -5.49 -4.05 -11.68
CA VAL A 44 -6.39 -5.21 -11.80
C VAL A 44 -7.62 -4.87 -12.63
N VAL A 45 -8.27 -3.74 -12.33
CA VAL A 45 -9.46 -3.27 -13.07
C VAL A 45 -9.13 -3.04 -14.55
N ARG A 46 -7.97 -2.45 -14.86
CA ARG A 46 -7.54 -2.21 -16.24
C ARG A 46 -7.25 -3.50 -17.02
N ARG A 47 -6.80 -4.57 -16.34
CA ARG A 47 -6.60 -5.88 -16.97
C ARG A 47 -7.92 -6.65 -17.13
N GLY A 48 -8.94 -6.34 -16.33
CA GLY A 48 -10.21 -7.07 -16.32
C GLY A 48 -10.11 -8.46 -15.70
N GLU A 49 -9.04 -8.73 -14.95
CA GLU A 49 -8.76 -10.02 -14.33
C GLU A 49 -9.13 -10.02 -12.84
N THR A 50 -9.22 -11.21 -12.26
CA THR A 50 -9.37 -11.34 -10.81
C THR A 50 -8.05 -11.00 -10.10
N TYR A 51 -8.14 -10.48 -8.87
CA TYR A 51 -6.96 -10.14 -8.09
C TYR A 51 -6.17 -11.40 -7.69
N ASP A 52 -4.94 -11.50 -8.18
CA ASP A 52 -3.99 -12.54 -7.78
C ASP A 52 -2.95 -11.99 -6.81
N LYS A 53 -2.78 -12.67 -5.67
CA LYS A 53 -1.84 -12.26 -4.60
C LYS A 53 -0.38 -12.51 -4.98
N ASN A 54 -0.13 -13.47 -5.87
CA ASN A 54 1.20 -13.88 -6.32
C ASN A 54 1.48 -13.36 -7.75
N TYR A 55 0.80 -12.28 -8.15
CA TYR A 55 0.89 -11.73 -9.49
C TYR A 55 2.33 -11.34 -9.84
N THR A 56 2.92 -12.04 -10.81
CA THR A 56 4.21 -11.69 -11.39
C THR A 56 3.99 -10.90 -12.67
N PRO A 57 4.32 -9.61 -12.73
CA PRO A 57 4.24 -8.87 -13.99
C PRO A 57 5.22 -9.48 -14.99
N THR A 58 4.73 -9.85 -16.17
CA THR A 58 5.60 -10.17 -17.30
C THR A 58 6.32 -8.90 -17.72
N LEU A 59 7.63 -8.84 -17.47
CA LEU A 59 8.47 -7.74 -17.97
C LEU A 59 8.54 -7.88 -19.49
N ALA A 60 8.08 -6.85 -20.20
CA ALA A 60 8.20 -6.73 -21.65
C ALA A 60 9.60 -6.25 -22.04
#